data_AF-A0AAE4M9F3-F1
#
_entry.id   AF-A0AAE4M9F3-F1
#
_cell.length_a   1.000
_cell.length_b   1.000
_cell.length_c   1.000
_cell.angle_alpha   90.00
_cell.angle_beta   90.00
_cell.angle_gamma   90.00
#
_symmetry.space_group_name_H-M   'P 1'
#
loop_
_entity.id
_entity.type
_entity.pdbx_description
1 polymer ?
#
loop_
_entity_poly.entity_id
_entity_poly.type
_entity_poly.pdbx_seq_one_letter_code
_entity_poly.pdbx_strand_id
1 'polypeptide(L)'
;MVKKLIISLLVMAAAGTAWANQDPTAPLGWEKPAVETSAKPKAKQYRLPTLNSIVCKPSTACVAIMDNKLVEKGELFKGYRVASINSEFVTLKRGNRQWDLELFGLNVKK
;
A
#
# COMPACT_ATOMS: atom_id res chain seq x y z
N MET A 1 -1.55 -66.58 11.29
CA MET A 1 -0.32 -65.85 10.87
C MET A 1 -0.59 -64.40 10.43
N VAL A 2 -1.81 -64.06 9.99
CA VAL A 2 -2.22 -62.70 9.57
C VAL A 2 -2.13 -61.64 10.69
N LYS A 3 -2.47 -62.00 11.94
CA LYS A 3 -2.38 -61.08 13.09
C LYS A 3 -0.95 -60.56 13.36
N LYS A 4 0.08 -61.39 13.14
CA LYS A 4 1.49 -60.98 13.33
C LYS A 4 1.95 -60.01 12.24
N LEU A 5 1.42 -60.17 11.02
CA LEU A 5 1.66 -59.27 9.87
C LEU A 5 1.02 -57.89 10.07
N ILE A 6 -0.20 -57.85 10.62
CA ILE A 6 -0.90 -56.57 10.90
C ILE A 6 -0.16 -55.78 11.99
N ILE A 7 0.33 -56.45 13.04
CA ILE A 7 1.07 -55.79 14.12
C ILE A 7 2.41 -55.22 13.61
N SER A 8 3.11 -55.97 12.75
CA SER A 8 4.36 -55.51 12.13
C SER A 8 4.16 -54.28 11.22
N LEU A 9 3.04 -54.22 10.50
CA LEU A 9 2.74 -53.10 9.60
C LEU A 9 2.37 -51.82 10.38
N LEU A 10 1.75 -51.98 11.56
CA LEU A 10 1.37 -50.87 12.43
C LEU A 10 2.59 -50.20 13.09
N VAL A 11 3.62 -50.98 13.46
CA VAL A 11 4.86 -50.47 14.06
C VAL A 11 5.69 -49.66 13.06
N MET A 12 5.67 -50.04 11.78
CA MET A 12 6.44 -49.35 10.74
C MET A 12 5.81 -48.01 10.31
N ALA A 13 4.48 -47.87 10.45
CA ALA A 13 3.77 -46.62 10.19
C ALA A 13 3.95 -45.56 11.30
N ALA A 14 4.39 -45.97 12.50
CA ALA A 14 4.65 -45.06 13.63
C ALA A 14 6.07 -44.43 13.59
N ALA A 15 6.95 -44.87 12.68
CA ALA A 15 8.26 -44.26 12.45
C ALA A 15 8.11 -42.98 11.61
N GLY A 16 7.35 -42.01 12.13
CA GLY A 16 7.02 -40.76 11.48
C GLY A 16 8.06 -39.67 11.70
N THR A 17 8.60 -39.19 10.57
CA THR A 17 9.10 -37.84 10.28
C THR A 17 10.23 -37.28 11.16
N ALA A 18 11.47 -37.51 10.74
CA ALA A 18 12.59 -36.64 11.11
C ALA A 18 12.42 -35.29 10.38
N TRP A 19 12.05 -34.24 11.09
CA TRP A 19 12.10 -32.87 10.58
C TRP A 19 13.49 -32.29 10.82
N ALA A 20 14.38 -32.49 9.85
CA ALA A 20 15.63 -31.74 9.77
C ALA A 20 15.44 -30.57 8.78
N ASN A 21 14.95 -29.44 9.27
CA ASN A 21 14.89 -28.18 8.51
C ASN A 21 15.71 -27.09 9.21
N GLN A 22 16.85 -27.48 9.78
CA GLN A 22 17.80 -26.57 10.39
C GLN A 22 19.02 -26.51 9.48
N ASP A 23 19.31 -25.32 8.98
CA ASP A 23 20.48 -25.04 8.17
C ASP A 23 21.74 -25.21 9.06
N PRO A 24 22.64 -26.16 8.75
CA PRO A 24 23.82 -26.43 9.56
C PRO A 24 24.85 -25.29 9.52
N THR A 25 24.63 -24.25 8.70
CA THR A 25 25.49 -23.06 8.66
C THR A 25 25.01 -21.91 9.56
N ALA A 26 23.91 -22.10 10.30
CA ALA A 26 23.41 -21.07 11.19
C ALA A 26 24.34 -20.84 12.41
N PRO A 27 24.65 -19.59 12.77
CA PRO A 27 25.46 -19.28 13.94
C PRO A 27 24.76 -19.69 15.24
N LEU A 28 25.56 -20.05 16.25
CA LEU A 28 25.06 -20.40 17.59
C LEU A 28 24.26 -19.23 18.18
N GLY A 29 22.99 -19.48 18.53
CA GLY A 29 22.06 -18.48 19.07
C GLY A 29 21.12 -17.83 18.05
N TRP A 30 21.09 -18.28 16.81
CA TRP A 30 20.15 -17.77 15.81
C TRP A 30 18.76 -18.38 15.96
N GLU A 31 17.81 -17.60 16.48
CA GLU A 31 16.38 -17.93 16.44
C GLU A 31 15.75 -17.35 15.18
N LYS A 32 15.06 -18.20 14.40
CA LYS A 32 14.30 -17.75 13.23
C LYS A 32 13.22 -16.76 13.71
N PRO A 33 13.17 -15.52 13.18
CA PRO A 33 12.12 -14.58 13.53
C PRO A 33 10.78 -15.25 13.31
N ALA A 34 9.92 -15.26 14.33
CA ALA A 34 8.55 -15.71 14.19
C ALA A 34 7.95 -14.92 13.03
N VAL A 35 7.64 -15.61 11.93
CA VAL A 35 6.95 -14.98 10.80
C VAL A 35 5.64 -14.50 11.38
N GLU A 36 5.51 -13.19 11.56
CA GLU A 36 4.27 -12.59 12.03
C GLU A 36 3.19 -12.83 10.96
N THR A 37 2.49 -13.96 11.06
CA THR A 37 1.39 -14.35 10.17
C THR A 37 0.18 -13.43 10.27
N SER A 38 0.30 -12.32 11.01
CA SER A 38 -0.74 -11.34 11.26
C SER A 38 -0.23 -9.91 11.16
N ALA A 39 0.64 -9.62 10.20
CA ALA A 39 0.83 -8.23 9.79
C ALA A 39 -0.49 -7.73 9.19
N LYS A 40 -1.33 -7.07 10.02
CA LYS A 40 -2.56 -6.40 9.57
C LYS A 40 -2.20 -5.55 8.34
N PRO A 41 -2.97 -5.62 7.24
CA PRO A 41 -2.64 -4.86 6.05
C PRO A 41 -2.52 -3.39 6.42
N LYS A 42 -1.33 -2.81 6.26
CA LYS A 42 -1.09 -1.39 6.54
C LYS A 42 -2.15 -0.59 5.80
N ALA A 43 -2.88 0.25 6.54
CA ALA A 43 -3.90 1.11 5.95
C ALA A 43 -3.29 1.89 4.78
N LYS A 44 -3.85 1.75 3.57
CA LYS A 44 -3.35 2.44 2.39
C LYS A 44 -3.52 3.95 2.60
N GLN A 45 -2.42 4.63 2.89
CA GLN A 45 -2.39 6.08 2.96
C GLN A 45 -2.32 6.65 1.54
N TYR A 46 -3.41 7.25 1.09
CA TYR A 46 -3.44 7.94 -0.20
C TYR A 46 -2.82 9.32 -0.06
N ARG A 47 -1.66 9.51 -0.70
CA ARG A 47 -0.97 10.79 -0.75
C ARG A 47 -1.71 11.73 -1.69
N LEU A 48 -1.82 13.00 -1.30
CA LEU A 48 -2.32 14.05 -2.17
C LEU A 48 -1.32 14.29 -3.31
N PRO A 49 -1.81 14.59 -4.52
CA PRO A 49 -0.95 15.03 -5.59
C PRO A 49 -0.37 16.41 -5.27
N THR A 50 0.79 16.71 -5.83
CA THR A 50 1.45 18.01 -5.67
C THR A 50 0.98 18.95 -6.76
N LEU A 51 0.52 20.14 -6.39
CA LEU A 51 0.17 21.17 -7.35
C LEU A 51 1.44 21.90 -7.82
N ASN A 52 1.68 21.94 -9.13
CA ASN A 52 2.85 22.57 -9.72
C ASN A 52 2.56 23.97 -10.27
N SER A 53 1.43 24.13 -10.96
CA SER A 53 1.02 25.43 -11.52
C SER A 53 -0.49 25.47 -11.77
N ILE A 54 -1.02 26.68 -11.87
CA ILE A 54 -2.39 26.96 -12.30
C ILE A 54 -2.31 27.95 -13.47
N VAL A 55 -3.06 27.69 -14.53
CA VAL A 55 -3.15 28.56 -15.71
C VAL A 55 -4.61 28.95 -15.94
N CYS A 56 -4.92 30.22 -15.73
CA CYS A 56 -6.22 30.80 -16.04
C CYS A 56 -6.08 31.73 -17.24
N LYS A 57 -6.87 31.50 -18.29
CA LYS A 57 -6.97 32.43 -19.44
C LYS A 57 -8.28 33.20 -19.34
N PRO A 58 -8.36 34.46 -19.82
CA PRO A 58 -9.55 35.29 -19.68
C PRO A 58 -10.82 34.69 -20.29
N SER A 59 -10.68 33.88 -21.35
CA SER A 59 -11.79 33.34 -22.13
C SER A 59 -11.99 31.83 -21.98
N THR A 60 -11.17 31.14 -21.17
CA THR A 60 -11.27 29.69 -20.99
C THR A 60 -11.25 29.32 -19.52
N ALA A 61 -11.78 28.15 -19.19
CA ALA A 61 -11.66 27.61 -17.84
C ALA A 61 -10.18 27.50 -17.42
N CYS A 62 -9.92 27.67 -16.12
CA CYS A 62 -8.59 27.45 -15.56
C CYS A 62 -8.21 25.96 -15.66
N VAL A 63 -6.93 25.71 -15.88
CA VAL A 63 -6.35 24.37 -15.94
C VAL A 63 -5.22 24.28 -14.92
N ALA A 64 -5.09 23.13 -14.27
CA ALA A 64 -4.06 22.87 -13.27
C ALA A 64 -3.01 21.92 -13.81
N ILE A 65 -1.77 22.06 -13.34
CA ILE A 65 -0.72 21.05 -13.52
C ILE A 65 -0.46 20.41 -12.16
N MET A 66 -0.85 19.13 -12.02
CA MET A 66 -0.64 18.34 -10.81
C MET A 66 0.25 17.13 -11.10
N ASP A 67 1.27 16.91 -10.27
CA ASP A 67 2.31 15.90 -10.50
C ASP A 67 2.83 15.90 -11.95
N ASN A 68 3.12 17.09 -12.47
CA ASN A 68 3.60 17.35 -13.83
C ASN A 68 2.65 16.90 -14.96
N LYS A 69 1.35 16.75 -14.67
CA LYS A 69 0.31 16.44 -15.65
C LYS A 69 -0.75 17.54 -15.70
N LEU A 70 -1.19 17.87 -16.90
CA LEU A 70 -2.31 18.77 -17.11
C LEU A 70 -3.61 18.10 -16.67
N VAL A 71 -4.43 18.80 -15.88
CA VAL A 71 -5.68 18.28 -15.32
C VAL A 71 -6.76 19.36 -15.37
N GLU A 72 -7.95 18.98 -15.81
CA GLU A 72 -9.11 19.87 -15.95
C GLU A 72 -10.15 19.67 -14.84
N LYS A 73 -11.07 20.64 -14.72
CA LYS A 73 -12.21 20.52 -13.80
C LYS A 73 -13.07 19.32 -14.17
N GLY A 74 -13.42 18.52 -13.17
CA GLY A 74 -14.24 17.31 -13.31
C GLY A 74 -13.45 16.03 -13.57
N GLU A 75 -12.16 16.13 -13.92
CA GLU A 75 -11.31 14.98 -14.21
C GLU A 75 -11.05 14.14 -12.95
N LEU A 76 -10.86 12.83 -13.15
CA LEU A 76 -10.44 11.90 -12.11
C LEU A 76 -8.92 11.73 -12.16
N PHE A 77 -8.21 12.31 -11.19
CA PHE A 77 -6.76 12.26 -11.10
C PHE A 77 -6.30 11.50 -9.85
N LYS A 78 -5.56 10.40 -10.02
CA LYS A 78 -5.04 9.54 -8.91
C LYS A 78 -6.11 9.15 -7.86
N GLY A 79 -7.36 8.99 -8.29
CA GLY A 79 -8.50 8.63 -7.43
C GLY A 79 -9.15 9.81 -6.71
N TYR A 80 -8.79 11.05 -7.05
CA TYR A 80 -9.45 12.28 -6.62
C TYR A 80 -10.20 12.89 -7.80
N ARG A 81 -11.39 13.43 -7.57
CA ARG A 81 -12.11 14.22 -8.57
C ARG A 81 -11.76 15.68 -8.40
N VAL A 82 -11.40 16.35 -9.48
CA VAL A 82 -11.16 17.80 -9.47
C VAL A 82 -12.50 18.51 -9.41
N ALA A 83 -12.83 19.11 -8.27
CA ALA A 83 -14.10 19.79 -8.06
C ALA A 83 -14.09 21.21 -8.64
N SER A 84 -13.00 21.95 -8.41
CA SER A 84 -12.81 23.31 -8.90
C SER A 84 -11.33 23.65 -9.06
N ILE A 85 -11.06 24.54 -10.01
CA ILE A 85 -9.75 25.14 -10.25
C ILE A 85 -10.02 26.65 -10.30
N ASN A 86 -9.41 27.41 -9.39
CA ASN A 86 -9.36 28.87 -9.44
C ASN A 86 -7.90 29.33 -9.59
N SER A 87 -7.61 30.63 -9.49
CA SER A 87 -6.25 31.17 -9.64
C SER A 87 -5.30 30.87 -8.48
N GLU A 88 -5.81 30.44 -7.33
CA GLU A 88 -5.04 30.32 -6.08
C GLU A 88 -4.85 28.87 -5.66
N PHE A 89 -5.90 28.06 -5.75
CA PHE A 89 -5.94 26.68 -5.29
C PHE A 89 -6.77 25.76 -6.19
N VAL A 90 -6.48 24.46 -6.06
CA VAL A 90 -7.22 23.38 -6.73
C VAL A 90 -7.93 22.55 -5.68
N THR A 91 -9.24 22.44 -5.82
CA THR A 91 -10.07 21.66 -4.90
C THR A 91 -10.21 20.23 -5.42
N LEU A 92 -9.75 19.27 -4.62
CA LEU A 92 -9.89 17.85 -4.86
C LEU A 92 -10.92 17.23 -3.93
N LYS A 93 -11.75 16.35 -4.46
CA LYS A 93 -12.75 15.59 -3.69
C LYS A 93 -12.54 14.09 -3.81
N ARG A 94 -12.65 13.38 -2.70
CA ARG A 94 -12.67 11.91 -2.67
C ARG A 94 -13.60 11.42 -1.57
N GLY A 95 -14.68 10.74 -1.98
CA GLY A 95 -15.77 10.41 -1.06
C GLY A 95 -16.35 11.67 -0.43
N ASN A 96 -16.39 11.72 0.91
CA ASN A 96 -16.89 12.86 1.69
C ASN A 96 -15.79 13.83 2.13
N ARG A 97 -14.54 13.67 1.65
CA ARG A 97 -13.41 14.53 2.01
C ARG A 97 -13.03 15.44 0.85
N GLN A 98 -12.58 16.64 1.20
CA GLN A 98 -12.10 17.66 0.28
C GLN A 98 -10.72 18.16 0.73
N TRP A 99 -9.88 18.55 -0.22
CA TRP A 99 -8.59 19.17 0.01
C TRP A 99 -8.39 20.29 -0.99
N ASP A 100 -7.92 21.43 -0.50
CA ASP A 100 -7.50 22.54 -1.34
C ASP A 100 -5.97 22.49 -1.44
N LEU A 101 -5.48 22.35 -2.66
CA LEU A 101 -4.06 22.32 -2.98
C LEU A 101 -3.63 23.72 -3.38
N GLU A 102 -2.67 24.27 -2.64
CA GLU A 102 -2.01 25.53 -2.95
C GLU A 102 -0.66 25.26 -3.61
N LEU A 103 -0.17 26.22 -4.40
CA LEU A 103 1.14 26.12 -5.04
C LEU A 103 2.29 26.08 -4.02
N PHE A 104 2.09 26.73 -2.87
CA PHE A 104 3.06 26.81 -1.80
C PHE A 104 2.40 26.46 -0.47
N GLY A 105 2.28 25.16 -0.20
CA GLY A 105 1.89 24.73 1.14
C GLY A 105 2.96 25.16 2.15
N LEU A 106 2.58 25.96 3.15
CA LEU A 106 3.40 26.26 4.32
C LEU A 106 3.71 24.95 5.06
N ASN A 107 4.79 24.29 4.65
CA ASN A 107 5.24 23.05 5.26
C ASN A 107 6.06 23.39 6.51
N VAL A 108 5.38 23.92 7.53
CA VAL A 108 5.99 24.21 8.82
C VAL A 108 6.23 22.86 9.51
N LYS A 109 7.47 22.38 9.43
CA LYS A 109 7.92 21.25 10.25
C LYS A 109 7.87 21.71 11.71
N LYS A 110 7.05 21.03 12.52
CA LYS A 110 7.12 21.11 13.98
C LYS A 110 8.32 20.32 14.49
#